data_AF-A0A3D2CCB9-F1
#
_entry.id   AF-A0A3D2CCB9-F1
#
_cell.length_a   1.000
_cell.length_b   1.000
_cell.length_c   1.000
_cell.angle_alpha   90.00
_cell.angle_beta   90.00
_cell.angle_gamma   90.00
#
_symmetry.space_group_name_H-M   'P 1'
#
loop_
_entity.id
_entity.type
_entity.pdbx_description
1 polymer ?
#
loop_
_entity_poly.entity_id
_entity_poly.type
_entity_poly.pdbx_seq_one_letter_code
_entity_poly.pdbx_strand_id
1 'polypeptide(L)'
;MDDALVVRWASGDPSARTALRNAIRSTAERVLGHPAFLKAIGPEVRGKYASEDKRRELTGAIADQVMRQRPATAGQVKVVALMTAGRIAVEALQTGRAKASDGSRHLPPAIVMQWTIVPDTLNPRLKEAAEKHLAICAQCREDLRTMDRIVRTLDAVDHETTRAELAEEAAHVQKSLDETVDLQAAMRSAMKDAREARRAKMQSRARGGASSKGGSRALPGAAADAGSSGGRAWIPLVTVVLLGAGALWALRGDDGSAPTGPVKGVAALADLSAPEVARLEELPPAVQMVVADLGSGDCRTAAGRMRGIVRENPDMPRLGMLEGAAWVCAGNGAKANRILKPLSELEASANPPRQVWWYLAQSQLLMGNVDEALQSLVKAQQEDPRHRARAEAQVGLIKEALDAM
;
A
#
# COMPACT_ATOMS: atom_id res chain seq x y z
N MET A 1 17.72 14.92 18.21
CA MET A 1 16.29 14.55 18.01
C MET A 1 16.16 13.16 18.56
N ASP A 2 15.29 12.94 19.55
CA ASP A 2 15.25 11.72 20.35
C ASP A 2 13.91 10.97 20.24
N ASP A 3 13.89 9.71 20.67
CA ASP A 3 12.69 8.88 20.66
C ASP A 3 11.61 9.40 21.60
N ALA A 4 11.98 10.08 22.69
CA ALA A 4 11.04 10.71 23.61
C ALA A 4 10.16 11.77 22.90
N LEU A 5 10.74 12.55 21.98
CA LEU A 5 10.02 13.49 21.13
C LEU A 5 9.07 12.78 20.16
N VAL A 6 9.50 11.65 19.57
CA VAL A 6 8.67 10.86 18.64
C VAL A 6 7.50 10.20 19.37
N VAL A 7 7.73 9.62 20.56
CA VAL A 7 6.69 9.04 21.42
C VAL A 7 5.66 10.09 21.84
N ARG A 8 6.10 11.29 22.27
CA ARG A 8 5.20 12.40 22.61
C ARG A 8 4.37 12.87 21.41
N TRP A 9 4.98 12.94 20.23
CA TRP A 9 4.26 13.25 18.99
C TRP A 9 3.22 12.17 18.66
N ALA A 10 3.57 10.89 18.80
CA ALA A 10 2.66 9.77 18.59
C ALA A 10 1.48 9.77 19.59
N SER A 11 1.69 10.22 20.83
CA SER A 11 0.62 10.46 21.82
C SER A 11 -0.18 11.76 21.58
N GLY A 12 0.09 12.48 20.49
CA GLY A 12 -0.70 13.65 20.06
C GLY A 12 -0.26 15.01 20.62
N ASP A 13 0.90 15.12 21.27
CA ASP A 13 1.41 16.38 21.84
C ASP A 13 1.67 17.44 20.72
N PRO A 14 0.96 18.59 20.74
CA PRO A 14 1.13 19.64 19.71
C PRO A 14 2.52 20.29 19.73
N SER A 15 3.17 20.37 20.90
CA SER A 15 4.53 20.91 21.03
C SER A 15 5.55 19.95 20.41
N ALA A 16 5.40 18.65 20.69
CA ALA A 16 6.23 17.60 20.09
C ALA A 16 6.06 17.54 18.57
N ARG A 17 4.81 17.61 18.08
CA ARG A 17 4.50 17.70 16.64
C ARG A 17 5.23 18.87 15.98
N THR A 18 5.25 20.04 16.62
CA THR A 18 5.87 21.26 16.08
C THR A 18 7.40 21.14 16.07
N ALA A 19 8.00 20.67 17.17
CA ALA A 19 9.43 20.44 17.27
C ALA A 19 9.91 19.37 16.27
N LEU A 20 9.18 18.25 16.12
CA LEU A 20 9.50 17.20 15.15
C LEU A 20 9.40 17.70 13.70
N ARG A 21 8.33 18.45 13.37
CA ARG A 21 8.21 19.11 12.05
C ARG A 21 9.40 20.01 11.76
N ASN A 22 9.83 20.81 12.74
CA ASN A 22 10.98 21.70 12.59
C ASN A 22 12.31 20.93 12.46
N ALA A 23 12.49 19.82 13.18
CA ALA A 23 13.66 18.95 13.02
C ALA A 23 13.73 18.33 11.61
N ILE A 24 12.61 17.83 11.08
CA ILE A 24 12.53 17.31 9.71
C ILE A 24 12.84 18.41 8.69
N ARG A 25 12.26 19.62 8.85
CA ARG A 25 12.55 20.76 7.98
C ARG A 25 14.03 21.15 8.01
N SER A 26 14.65 21.17 9.19
CA SER A 26 16.09 21.45 9.35
C SER A 26 16.94 20.41 8.61
N THR A 27 16.66 19.12 8.78
CA THR A 27 17.37 18.05 8.04
C THR A 27 17.20 18.18 6.52
N ALA A 28 15.98 18.46 6.04
CA ALA A 28 15.73 18.67 4.62
C ALA A 28 16.39 19.96 4.07
N GLU A 29 16.42 21.04 4.85
CA GLU A 29 17.12 22.29 4.52
C GLU A 29 18.63 22.07 4.43
N ARG A 30 19.22 21.29 5.35
CA ARG A 30 20.64 20.92 5.31
C ARG A 30 21.01 20.11 4.06
N VAL A 31 20.10 19.29 3.51
CA VAL A 31 20.27 18.59 2.22
C VAL A 31 20.12 19.56 1.05
N LEU A 32 18.99 20.28 0.95
CA LEU A 32 18.65 21.10 -0.22
C LEU A 32 19.42 22.44 -0.28
N GLY A 33 19.98 22.89 0.84
CA GLY A 33 20.89 24.03 0.93
C GLY A 33 22.36 23.65 0.85
N HIS A 34 22.71 22.36 0.74
CA HIS A 34 24.10 21.92 0.84
C HIS A 34 24.97 22.51 -0.30
N PRO A 35 26.17 23.08 -0.01
CA PRO A 35 27.01 23.69 -1.04
C PRO A 35 27.39 22.76 -2.20
N ALA A 36 27.52 21.45 -1.95
CA ALA A 36 27.80 20.49 -3.03
C ALA A 36 26.59 20.33 -3.99
N PHE A 37 25.38 20.27 -3.45
CA PHE A 37 24.15 20.20 -4.25
C PHE A 37 23.93 21.49 -5.05
N LEU A 38 24.02 22.66 -4.40
CA LEU A 38 23.81 23.96 -5.06
C LEU A 38 24.84 24.25 -6.17
N LYS A 39 26.05 23.69 -6.07
CA LYS A 39 27.07 23.75 -7.13
C LYS A 39 26.80 22.76 -8.28
N ALA A 40 26.26 21.59 -7.98
CA ALA A 40 26.02 20.51 -8.94
C ALA A 40 24.71 20.65 -9.75
N ILE A 41 23.70 21.39 -9.25
CA ILE A 41 22.46 21.63 -9.99
C ILE A 41 22.63 22.60 -11.17
N GLY A 42 21.96 22.26 -12.28
CA GLY A 42 21.92 23.06 -13.50
C GLY A 42 21.21 24.40 -13.34
N PRO A 43 21.43 25.36 -14.26
CA PRO A 43 20.90 26.72 -14.14
C PRO A 43 19.36 26.77 -14.11
N GLU A 44 18.69 25.90 -14.87
CA GLU A 44 17.23 25.83 -14.99
C GLU A 44 16.51 25.63 -13.64
N VAL A 45 17.07 24.75 -12.80
CA VAL A 45 16.50 24.44 -11.47
C VAL A 45 17.12 25.26 -10.35
N ARG A 46 18.29 25.87 -10.55
CA ARG A 46 19.00 26.66 -9.51
C ARG A 46 18.11 27.75 -8.92
N GLY A 47 17.27 28.39 -9.72
CA GLY A 47 16.31 29.40 -9.26
C GLY A 47 15.25 28.90 -8.28
N LYS A 48 15.03 27.58 -8.16
CA LYS A 48 14.14 26.96 -7.15
C LYS A 48 14.83 26.68 -5.82
N TYR A 49 16.15 26.48 -5.82
CA TYR A 49 16.92 26.09 -4.63
C TYR A 49 17.85 27.18 -4.09
N ALA A 50 18.09 28.26 -4.86
CA ALA A 50 19.01 29.32 -4.47
C ALA A 50 18.53 30.14 -3.25
N SER A 51 17.26 30.56 -3.22
CA SER A 51 16.71 31.34 -2.11
C SER A 51 16.18 30.46 -0.98
N GLU A 52 16.39 30.91 0.26
CA GLU A 52 15.94 30.18 1.46
C GLU A 52 14.42 30.01 1.48
N ASP A 53 13.64 31.03 1.11
CA ASP A 53 12.17 30.96 1.14
C ASP A 53 11.59 29.85 0.26
N LYS A 54 12.19 29.58 -0.90
CA LYS A 54 11.76 28.50 -1.80
C LYS A 54 12.13 27.12 -1.25
N ARG A 55 13.30 27.00 -0.59
CA ARG A 55 13.64 25.77 0.12
C ARG A 55 12.76 25.58 1.37
N ARG A 56 12.39 26.64 2.08
CA ARG A 56 11.43 26.61 3.20
C ARG A 56 10.05 26.10 2.79
N GLU A 57 9.59 26.37 1.57
CA GLU A 57 8.37 25.80 0.99
C GLU A 57 8.52 24.28 0.77
N LEU A 58 9.57 23.85 0.05
CA LEU A 58 9.85 22.43 -0.24
C LEU A 58 10.04 21.60 1.03
N THR A 59 10.80 22.10 2.01
CA THR A 59 11.01 21.44 3.31
C THR A 59 9.71 21.31 4.10
N GLY A 60 8.76 22.24 3.93
CA GLY A 60 7.41 22.13 4.50
C GLY A 60 6.67 20.91 3.97
N ALA A 61 6.64 20.72 2.64
CA ALA A 61 6.01 19.57 2.00
C ALA A 61 6.69 18.25 2.37
N ILE A 62 8.03 18.23 2.46
CA ILE A 62 8.80 17.08 2.95
C ILE A 62 8.38 16.72 4.38
N ALA A 63 8.29 17.69 5.30
CA ALA A 63 7.90 17.43 6.67
C ALA A 63 6.47 16.86 6.78
N ASP A 64 5.52 17.35 5.99
CA ASP A 64 4.17 16.74 5.90
C ASP A 64 4.20 15.32 5.33
N GLN A 65 5.08 15.02 4.37
CA GLN A 65 5.24 13.65 3.84
C GLN A 65 5.83 12.70 4.89
N VAL A 66 6.93 13.07 5.56
CA VAL A 66 7.55 12.25 6.62
C VAL A 66 6.57 12.02 7.77
N MET A 67 5.90 13.05 8.26
CA MET A 67 4.93 12.92 9.35
C MET A 67 3.73 12.04 9.00
N ARG A 68 3.32 11.98 7.72
CA ARG A 68 2.24 11.08 7.27
C ARG A 68 2.63 9.60 7.33
N GLN A 69 3.92 9.26 7.23
CA GLN A 69 4.40 7.88 7.33
C GLN A 69 4.45 7.35 8.76
N ARG A 70 4.25 8.20 9.78
CA ARG A 70 4.29 7.84 11.21
C ARG A 70 5.49 6.96 11.62
N PRO A 71 6.75 7.40 11.39
CA PRO A 71 7.91 6.62 11.80
C PRO A 71 7.95 6.43 13.33
N ALA A 72 8.42 5.27 13.79
CA ALA A 72 8.32 4.86 15.18
C ALA A 72 9.49 5.35 16.07
N THR A 73 10.67 5.57 15.48
CA THR A 73 11.88 6.05 16.16
C THR A 73 12.36 7.37 15.55
N ALA A 74 13.15 8.13 16.30
CA ALA A 74 13.80 9.36 15.82
C ALA A 74 14.77 9.08 14.68
N GLY A 75 15.49 7.97 14.75
CA GLY A 75 16.38 7.56 13.69
C GLY A 75 15.63 7.20 12.39
N GLN A 76 14.50 6.47 12.45
CA GLN A 76 13.60 6.30 11.31
C GLN A 76 13.08 7.64 10.77
N VAL A 77 12.72 8.62 11.62
CA VAL A 77 12.36 9.98 11.16
C VAL A 77 13.54 10.63 10.40
N LYS A 78 14.78 10.50 10.89
CA LYS A 78 15.99 11.04 10.25
C LYS A 78 16.24 10.37 8.89
N VAL A 79 16.18 9.04 8.82
CA VAL A 79 16.30 8.25 7.59
C VAL A 79 15.25 8.65 6.56
N VAL A 80 13.97 8.67 6.94
CA VAL A 80 12.87 9.00 6.02
C VAL A 80 12.98 10.45 5.53
N ALA A 81 13.40 11.39 6.39
CA ALA A 81 13.68 12.77 6.00
C ALA A 81 14.83 12.88 5.00
N LEU A 82 15.96 12.22 5.26
CA LEU A 82 17.11 12.17 4.34
C LEU A 82 16.77 11.53 3.00
N MET A 83 16.06 10.41 3.00
CA MET A 83 15.59 9.72 1.80
C MET A 83 14.63 10.61 0.98
N THR A 84 13.68 11.29 1.63
CA THR A 84 12.69 12.13 0.95
C THR A 84 13.34 13.40 0.37
N ALA A 85 14.14 14.12 1.16
CA ALA A 85 14.85 15.31 0.71
C ALA A 85 15.90 14.98 -0.36
N GLY A 86 16.61 13.87 -0.19
CA GLY A 86 17.61 13.40 -1.14
C GLY A 86 17.03 12.96 -2.48
N ARG A 87 15.84 12.34 -2.51
CA ARG A 87 15.14 12.03 -3.77
C ARG A 87 14.84 13.31 -4.56
N ILE A 88 14.31 14.33 -3.91
CA ILE A 88 14.04 15.66 -4.52
C ILE A 88 15.35 16.31 -5.00
N ALA A 89 16.45 16.18 -4.25
CA ALA A 89 17.77 16.64 -4.66
C ALA A 89 18.26 15.92 -5.93
N VAL A 90 18.16 14.59 -6.00
CA VAL A 90 18.57 13.82 -7.18
C VAL A 90 17.67 14.10 -8.40
N GLU A 91 16.36 14.28 -8.22
CA GLU A 91 15.46 14.74 -9.28
C GLU A 91 15.87 16.12 -9.84
N ALA A 92 16.23 17.05 -8.96
CA ALA A 92 16.74 18.36 -9.36
C ALA A 92 18.09 18.28 -10.08
N LEU A 93 19.01 17.42 -9.61
CA LEU A 93 20.28 17.16 -10.28
C LEU A 93 20.06 16.62 -11.70
N GLN A 94 19.13 15.67 -11.88
CA GLN A 94 18.85 15.01 -13.15
C GLN A 94 17.97 15.84 -14.11
N THR A 95 17.31 16.89 -13.64
CA THR A 95 16.45 17.76 -14.47
C THR A 95 17.27 18.43 -15.58
N GLY A 96 16.75 18.42 -16.81
CA GLY A 96 17.39 19.01 -17.99
C GLY A 96 18.57 18.20 -18.56
N ARG A 97 18.99 17.11 -17.91
CA ARG A 97 20.10 16.28 -18.42
C ARG A 97 19.64 15.43 -19.61
N ALA A 98 20.50 15.35 -20.63
CA ALA A 98 20.38 14.34 -21.68
C ALA A 98 20.44 12.93 -21.08
N LYS A 99 19.98 11.93 -21.85
CA LYS A 99 20.13 10.51 -21.49
C LYS A 99 21.61 10.14 -21.33
N ALA A 100 21.88 9.01 -20.66
CA ALA A 100 23.23 8.47 -20.56
C ALA A 100 23.82 8.15 -21.95
N SER A 101 25.14 7.98 -22.03
CA SER A 101 25.88 7.79 -23.30
C SER A 101 25.49 6.52 -24.07
N ASP A 102 24.93 5.52 -23.38
CA ASP A 102 24.34 4.30 -23.94
C ASP A 102 22.85 4.47 -24.34
N GLY A 103 22.30 5.68 -24.23
CA GLY A 103 20.90 5.99 -24.46
C GLY A 103 19.95 5.55 -23.33
N SER A 104 20.46 5.02 -22.22
CA SER A 104 19.67 4.62 -21.07
C SER A 104 19.17 5.82 -20.24
N ARG A 105 18.18 5.58 -19.37
CA ARG A 105 17.74 6.58 -18.39
C ARG A 105 18.71 6.60 -17.21
N HIS A 106 18.88 7.78 -16.60
CA HIS A 106 19.60 7.91 -15.32
C HIS A 106 18.98 7.03 -14.24
N LEU A 107 19.79 6.66 -13.23
CA LEU A 107 19.33 5.88 -12.09
C LEU A 107 18.14 6.55 -11.40
N PRO A 108 17.10 5.80 -11.00
CA PRO A 108 15.99 6.36 -10.25
C PRO A 108 16.48 7.05 -8.96
N PRO A 109 15.95 8.24 -8.61
CA PRO A 109 16.32 8.97 -7.40
C PRO A 109 16.26 8.14 -6.11
N ALA A 110 15.31 7.22 -6.02
CA ALA A 110 15.19 6.28 -4.90
C ALA A 110 16.41 5.35 -4.78
N ILE A 111 16.91 4.80 -5.89
CA ILE A 111 18.06 3.90 -5.93
C ILE A 111 19.35 4.65 -5.59
N VAL A 112 19.53 5.89 -6.07
CA VAL A 112 20.70 6.72 -5.73
C VAL A 112 20.74 6.98 -4.21
N MET A 113 19.59 7.31 -3.60
CA MET A 113 19.52 7.55 -2.17
C MET A 113 19.68 6.28 -1.32
N GLN A 114 19.04 5.18 -1.73
CA GLN A 114 19.21 3.86 -1.12
C GLN A 114 20.68 3.43 -1.12
N TRP A 115 21.37 3.58 -2.26
CA TRP A 115 22.81 3.29 -2.36
C TRP A 115 23.64 4.17 -1.42
N THR A 116 23.29 5.45 -1.33
CA THR A 116 24.05 6.43 -0.54
C THR A 116 23.95 6.17 0.97
N ILE A 117 22.75 5.80 1.44
CA ILE A 117 22.46 5.63 2.88
C ILE A 117 22.69 4.18 3.32
N VAL A 118 22.24 3.21 2.53
CA VAL A 118 22.25 1.77 2.84
C VAL A 118 22.58 0.90 1.62
N PRO A 119 23.85 0.88 1.18
CA PRO A 119 24.26 0.13 -0.01
C PRO A 119 24.12 -1.40 0.15
N ASP A 120 24.07 -1.93 1.36
CA ASP A 120 24.03 -3.37 1.63
C ASP A 120 22.62 -3.96 1.71
N THR A 121 21.61 -3.09 1.70
CA THR A 121 20.19 -3.43 1.80
C THR A 121 19.50 -3.34 0.43
N LEU A 122 20.26 -2.96 -0.58
CA LEU A 122 19.86 -2.84 -1.97
C LEU A 122 19.75 -4.25 -2.57
N ASN A 123 18.58 -4.59 -3.13
CA ASN A 123 18.36 -5.88 -3.80
C ASN A 123 19.56 -6.22 -4.71
N PRO A 124 20.23 -7.39 -4.56
CA PRO A 124 21.49 -7.66 -5.26
C PRO A 124 21.43 -7.50 -6.78
N ARG A 125 20.28 -7.77 -7.40
CA ARG A 125 20.08 -7.56 -8.85
C ARG A 125 20.02 -6.08 -9.23
N LEU A 126 19.35 -5.26 -8.39
CA LEU A 126 19.35 -3.81 -8.56
C LEU A 126 20.73 -3.21 -8.28
N LYS A 127 21.46 -3.79 -7.30
CA LYS A 127 22.84 -3.39 -6.97
C LYS A 127 23.78 -3.60 -8.16
N GLU A 128 23.82 -4.82 -8.70
CA GLU A 128 24.62 -5.15 -9.89
C GLU A 128 24.23 -4.31 -11.12
N ALA A 129 22.93 -4.08 -11.34
CA ALA A 129 22.45 -3.27 -12.46
C ALA A 129 22.87 -1.79 -12.33
N ALA A 130 22.79 -1.22 -11.13
CA ALA A 130 23.23 0.15 -10.89
C ALA A 130 24.77 0.28 -10.91
N GLU A 131 25.54 -0.71 -10.42
CA GLU A 131 27.00 -0.79 -10.61
C GLU A 131 27.39 -0.72 -12.09
N LYS A 132 26.76 -1.53 -12.94
CA LYS A 132 26.98 -1.53 -14.40
C LYS A 132 26.62 -0.17 -15.02
N HIS A 133 25.51 0.44 -14.63
CA HIS A 133 25.14 1.78 -15.12
C HIS A 133 26.12 2.86 -14.63
N LEU A 134 26.58 2.81 -13.37
CA LEU A 134 27.54 3.75 -12.79
C LEU A 134 28.92 3.65 -13.44
N ALA A 135 29.30 2.49 -13.99
CA ALA A 135 30.51 2.33 -14.79
C ALA A 135 30.47 3.14 -16.10
N ILE A 136 29.29 3.32 -16.69
CA ILE A 136 29.08 3.97 -18.00
C ILE A 136 28.65 5.43 -17.84
N CYS A 137 27.69 5.72 -16.96
CA CYS A 137 27.10 7.03 -16.78
C CYS A 137 27.85 7.88 -15.74
N ALA A 138 28.79 8.70 -16.21
CA ALA A 138 29.55 9.63 -15.36
C ALA A 138 28.66 10.61 -14.56
N GLN A 139 27.50 10.99 -15.11
CA GLN A 139 26.55 11.89 -14.45
C GLN A 139 25.90 11.25 -13.22
N CYS A 140 25.42 10.01 -13.32
CA CYS A 140 24.89 9.27 -12.17
C CYS A 140 25.96 8.99 -11.11
N ARG A 141 27.21 8.78 -11.54
CA ARG A 141 28.36 8.63 -10.61
C ARG A 141 28.63 9.92 -9.82
N GLU A 142 28.47 11.08 -10.45
CA GLU A 142 28.64 12.38 -9.77
C GLU A 142 27.44 12.75 -8.89
N ASP A 143 26.22 12.33 -9.24
CA ASP A 143 25.05 12.43 -8.37
C ASP A 143 25.27 11.63 -7.08
N LEU A 144 25.72 10.38 -7.21
CA LEU A 144 26.02 9.51 -6.07
C LEU A 144 27.14 10.08 -5.19
N ARG A 145 28.22 10.60 -5.77
CA ARG A 145 29.28 11.31 -5.02
C ARG A 145 28.78 12.58 -4.34
N THR A 146 27.87 13.31 -4.98
CA THR A 146 27.26 14.52 -4.41
C THR A 146 26.41 14.16 -3.19
N MET A 147 25.57 13.12 -3.31
CA MET A 147 24.75 12.64 -2.20
C MET A 147 25.58 11.99 -1.08
N ASP A 148 26.60 11.18 -1.39
CA ASP A 148 27.52 10.61 -0.40
C ASP A 148 28.29 11.69 0.37
N ARG A 149 28.74 12.75 -0.32
CA ARG A 149 29.33 13.93 0.35
C ARG A 149 28.32 14.61 1.27
N ILE A 150 27.08 14.84 0.83
CA ILE A 150 26.03 15.44 1.66
C ILE A 150 25.78 14.58 2.90
N VAL A 151 25.46 13.29 2.71
CA VAL A 151 25.12 12.38 3.80
C VAL A 151 26.26 12.27 4.81
N ARG A 152 27.52 12.12 4.37
CA ARG A 152 28.68 12.12 5.28
C ARG A 152 28.86 13.45 6.02
N THR A 153 28.60 14.59 5.39
CA THR A 153 28.68 15.89 6.07
C THR A 153 27.58 16.03 7.12
N LEU A 154 26.37 15.50 6.88
CA LEU A 154 25.30 15.51 7.88
C LEU A 154 25.54 14.51 9.03
N ASP A 155 26.07 13.33 8.71
CA ASP A 155 26.48 12.29 9.67
C ASP A 155 27.59 12.81 10.61
N ALA A 156 28.58 13.53 10.05
CA ALA A 156 29.64 14.18 10.81
C ALA A 156 29.18 15.39 11.64
N VAL A 157 28.04 16.02 11.31
CA VAL A 157 27.45 17.09 12.14
C VAL A 157 26.57 16.50 13.26
N ASP A 158 25.89 15.39 12.99
CA ASP A 158 24.98 14.72 13.93
C ASP A 158 25.67 13.58 14.71
N HIS A 159 26.86 13.83 15.28
CA HIS A 159 27.73 12.88 16.01
C HIS A 159 27.08 12.07 17.16
N GLU A 160 25.79 12.28 17.46
CA GLU A 160 24.99 11.55 18.44
C GLU A 160 24.40 10.22 17.93
N THR A 161 24.46 9.94 16.62
CA THR A 161 24.01 8.65 16.03
C THR A 161 25.15 8.02 15.26
N THR A 162 25.43 6.74 15.51
CA THR A 162 26.47 6.03 14.76
C THR A 162 25.94 5.65 13.38
N ARG A 163 26.84 5.68 12.38
CA ARG A 163 26.51 5.28 11.00
C ARG A 163 25.97 3.85 10.89
N ALA A 164 26.28 2.98 11.85
CA ALA A 164 25.77 1.62 11.94
C ALA A 164 24.27 1.59 12.27
N GLU A 165 23.83 2.35 13.28
CA GLU A 165 22.41 2.46 13.66
C GLU A 165 21.57 3.06 12.52
N LEU A 166 22.08 4.12 11.88
CA LEU A 166 21.47 4.72 10.69
C LEU A 166 21.36 3.73 9.52
N ALA A 167 22.35 2.86 9.34
CA ALA A 167 22.33 1.83 8.29
C ALA A 167 21.35 0.69 8.62
N GLU A 168 21.23 0.29 9.89
CA GLU A 168 20.29 -0.73 10.32
C GLU A 168 18.83 -0.27 10.21
N GLU A 169 18.51 0.95 10.66
CA GLU A 169 17.16 1.50 10.51
C GLU A 169 16.80 1.76 9.05
N ALA A 170 17.75 2.25 8.25
CA ALA A 170 17.52 2.42 6.83
C ALA A 170 17.40 1.08 6.08
N ALA A 171 18.01 -0.01 6.57
CA ALA A 171 17.72 -1.36 6.09
C ALA A 171 16.27 -1.74 6.31
N HIS A 172 15.75 -1.47 7.52
CA HIS A 172 14.37 -1.76 7.87
C HIS A 172 13.38 -0.94 7.03
N VAL A 173 13.60 0.37 6.91
CA VAL A 173 12.78 1.27 6.08
C VAL A 173 12.86 0.87 4.60
N GLN A 174 14.04 0.50 4.11
CA GLN A 174 14.21 0.15 2.72
C GLN A 174 13.60 -1.20 2.36
N LYS A 175 13.65 -2.19 3.24
CA LYS A 175 12.96 -3.47 3.04
C LYS A 175 11.46 -3.23 2.80
N SER A 176 10.83 -2.40 3.63
CA SER A 176 9.41 -2.02 3.43
C SER A 176 9.15 -1.19 2.16
N LEU A 177 10.17 -0.56 1.57
CA LEU A 177 10.05 0.18 0.31
C LEU A 177 10.22 -0.72 -0.91
N ASP A 178 11.22 -1.60 -0.92
CA ASP A 178 11.47 -2.51 -2.05
C ASP A 178 10.29 -3.49 -2.24
N GLU A 179 9.71 -3.97 -1.15
CA GLU A 179 8.45 -4.75 -1.14
C GLU A 179 7.29 -4.02 -1.85
N THR A 180 7.21 -2.69 -1.77
CA THR A 180 6.19 -1.90 -2.50
C THR A 180 6.52 -1.65 -3.98
N VAL A 181 7.80 -1.62 -4.35
CA VAL A 181 8.24 -1.30 -5.73
C VAL A 181 8.13 -2.51 -6.65
N ASP A 182 8.54 -3.69 -6.20
CA ASP A 182 8.45 -4.93 -6.98
C ASP A 182 6.99 -5.29 -7.30
N LEU A 183 6.08 -5.05 -6.35
CA LEU A 183 4.62 -5.19 -6.52
C LEU A 183 4.09 -4.31 -7.68
N GLN A 184 4.55 -3.05 -7.75
CA GLN A 184 4.15 -2.10 -8.81
C GLN A 184 4.79 -2.39 -10.18
N ALA A 185 5.92 -3.10 -10.23
CA ALA A 185 6.56 -3.51 -11.48
C ALA A 185 5.80 -4.66 -12.13
N ALA A 186 5.42 -5.68 -11.35
CA ALA A 186 4.66 -6.83 -11.81
C ALA A 186 3.31 -6.44 -12.44
N MET A 187 2.54 -5.55 -11.78
CA MET A 187 1.26 -5.04 -12.30
C MET A 187 1.39 -4.38 -13.69
N ARG A 188 2.50 -3.68 -13.96
CA ARG A 188 2.70 -2.98 -15.23
C ARG A 188 2.99 -3.93 -16.39
N SER A 189 3.67 -5.05 -16.15
CA SER A 189 3.89 -6.08 -17.17
C SER A 189 2.58 -6.74 -17.59
N ALA A 190 1.82 -7.27 -16.62
CA ALA A 190 0.57 -7.97 -16.89
C ALA A 190 -0.48 -7.11 -17.62
N MET A 191 -0.53 -5.81 -17.31
CA MET A 191 -1.41 -4.84 -18.01
C MET A 191 -1.02 -4.63 -19.47
N LYS A 192 0.26 -4.75 -19.84
CA LYS A 192 0.73 -4.64 -21.23
C LYS A 192 0.30 -5.85 -22.05
N ASP A 193 0.57 -7.04 -21.53
CA ASP A 193 0.29 -8.32 -22.20
C ASP A 193 -1.22 -8.52 -22.42
N ALA A 194 -2.04 -8.15 -21.43
CA ALA A 194 -3.50 -8.14 -21.54
C ALA A 194 -4.03 -7.18 -22.63
N ARG A 195 -3.31 -6.09 -22.91
CA ARG A 195 -3.67 -5.10 -23.94
C ARG A 195 -3.32 -5.60 -25.35
N GLU A 196 -2.19 -6.30 -25.49
CA GLU A 196 -1.75 -6.94 -26.74
C GLU A 196 -2.67 -8.13 -27.10
N ALA A 197 -3.00 -8.99 -26.13
CA ALA A 197 -3.98 -10.07 -26.31
C ALA A 197 -5.38 -9.56 -26.70
N ARG A 198 -5.83 -8.42 -26.15
CA ARG A 198 -7.09 -7.77 -26.56
C ARG A 198 -7.04 -7.21 -27.99
N ARG A 199 -5.90 -6.69 -28.45
CA ARG A 199 -5.71 -6.27 -29.85
C ARG A 199 -5.86 -7.45 -30.80
N ALA A 200 -5.17 -8.56 -30.52
CA ALA A 200 -5.30 -9.79 -31.31
C ALA A 200 -6.75 -10.32 -31.35
N LYS A 201 -7.44 -10.32 -30.19
CA LYS A 201 -8.82 -10.83 -30.11
C LYS A 201 -9.88 -9.91 -30.73
N MET A 202 -9.63 -8.61 -30.88
CA MET A 202 -10.50 -7.73 -31.66
C MET A 202 -10.26 -7.86 -33.17
N GLN A 203 -9.01 -8.06 -33.61
CA GLN A 203 -8.71 -8.41 -35.01
C GLN A 203 -9.37 -9.73 -35.43
N SER A 204 -9.47 -10.73 -34.53
CA SER A 204 -10.19 -11.97 -34.83
C SER A 204 -11.72 -11.83 -34.78
N ARG A 205 -12.29 -11.00 -33.88
CA ARG A 205 -13.75 -10.78 -33.79
C ARG A 205 -14.33 -9.93 -34.91
N ALA A 206 -13.57 -9.00 -35.47
CA ALA A 206 -13.98 -8.23 -36.66
C ALA A 206 -14.27 -9.12 -37.88
N ARG A 207 -13.86 -10.40 -37.84
CA ARG A 207 -14.12 -11.40 -38.88
C ARG A 207 -15.36 -12.30 -38.65
N GLY A 208 -16.17 -12.14 -37.59
CA GLY A 208 -17.31 -13.06 -37.42
C GLY A 208 -18.31 -12.83 -36.28
N GLY A 209 -19.32 -11.97 -36.45
CA GLY A 209 -20.51 -11.98 -35.58
C GLY A 209 -21.64 -11.01 -35.95
N ALA A 210 -22.84 -11.56 -36.21
CA ALA A 210 -24.11 -10.84 -36.30
C ALA A 210 -25.29 -11.77 -35.93
N SER A 211 -26.29 -11.29 -35.17
CA SER A 211 -27.73 -11.72 -35.11
C SER A 211 -28.35 -11.84 -33.68
N SER A 212 -29.69 -11.75 -33.64
CA SER A 212 -30.67 -11.93 -32.52
C SER A 212 -30.89 -10.77 -31.53
N LYS A 213 -32.06 -10.78 -30.84
CA LYS A 213 -32.76 -9.58 -30.30
C LYS A 213 -34.02 -9.90 -29.46
N GLY A 214 -34.16 -9.33 -28.25
CA GLY A 214 -35.45 -8.86 -27.70
C GLY A 214 -36.03 -9.45 -26.39
N GLY A 215 -36.75 -8.62 -25.62
CA GLY A 215 -37.74 -9.01 -24.58
C GLY A 215 -37.68 -8.24 -23.23
N SER A 216 -38.76 -7.59 -22.79
CA SER A 216 -38.85 -6.85 -21.50
C SER A 216 -40.29 -6.72 -20.94
N ARG A 217 -40.46 -6.55 -19.61
CA ARG A 217 -41.71 -6.12 -18.94
C ARG A 217 -41.48 -5.63 -17.49
N ALA A 218 -42.43 -4.85 -16.93
CA ALA A 218 -42.31 -4.16 -15.63
C ALA A 218 -43.65 -4.10 -14.85
N LEU A 219 -43.64 -3.70 -13.56
CA LEU A 219 -44.81 -3.39 -12.71
C LEU A 219 -44.51 -2.27 -11.65
N PRO A 220 -45.51 -1.49 -11.15
CA PRO A 220 -45.29 -0.37 -10.20
C PRO A 220 -46.20 -0.28 -8.93
N GLY A 221 -45.71 0.40 -7.87
CA GLY A 221 -46.47 1.45 -7.13
C GLY A 221 -47.15 1.20 -5.75
N ALA A 222 -47.27 2.29 -4.96
CA ALA A 222 -48.13 2.55 -3.76
C ALA A 222 -47.75 1.90 -2.38
N ALA A 223 -48.01 2.49 -1.18
CA ALA A 223 -48.37 3.87 -0.75
C ALA A 223 -48.23 4.10 0.79
N ALA A 224 -48.13 5.39 1.18
CA ALA A 224 -48.54 6.14 2.40
C ALA A 224 -48.61 5.59 3.87
N ASP A 225 -48.08 6.43 4.77
CA ASP A 225 -48.57 6.90 6.11
C ASP A 225 -48.88 5.98 7.32
N ALA A 226 -48.24 6.29 8.47
CA ALA A 226 -48.84 6.87 9.70
C ALA A 226 -48.18 6.44 11.04
N GLY A 227 -48.07 7.37 12.01
CA GLY A 227 -48.36 7.04 13.43
C GLY A 227 -47.29 7.23 14.53
N SER A 228 -47.76 7.81 15.66
CA SER A 228 -47.30 7.68 17.06
C SER A 228 -46.23 8.62 17.64
N SER A 229 -46.69 9.60 18.42
CA SER A 229 -45.89 10.45 19.30
C SER A 229 -45.86 9.89 20.74
N GLY A 230 -44.91 9.02 21.04
CA GLY A 230 -44.76 8.43 22.40
C GLY A 230 -43.32 8.30 22.94
N GLY A 231 -42.29 8.44 22.10
CA GLY A 231 -40.92 8.04 22.47
C GLY A 231 -40.04 9.07 23.21
N ARG A 232 -40.46 10.32 23.36
CA ARG A 232 -39.53 11.44 23.70
C ARG A 232 -38.89 11.38 25.09
N ALA A 233 -39.45 10.67 26.06
CA ALA A 233 -38.86 10.54 27.39
C ALA A 233 -37.65 9.58 27.46
N TRP A 234 -37.58 8.60 26.54
CA TRP A 234 -36.50 7.60 26.53
C TRP A 234 -35.30 8.01 25.69
N ILE A 235 -35.46 8.97 24.77
CA ILE A 235 -34.40 9.43 23.87
C ILE A 235 -33.09 9.77 24.61
N PRO A 236 -33.03 10.65 25.63
CA PRO A 236 -31.76 10.99 26.26
C PRO A 236 -31.07 9.80 26.94
N LEU A 237 -31.85 8.89 27.55
CA LEU A 237 -31.31 7.73 28.26
C LEU A 237 -30.81 6.65 27.28
N VAL A 238 -31.56 6.42 26.20
CA VAL A 238 -31.12 5.58 25.07
C VAL A 238 -29.91 6.19 24.36
N THR A 239 -29.85 7.51 24.18
CA THR A 239 -28.68 8.17 23.57
C THR A 239 -27.43 8.07 24.46
N VAL A 240 -27.54 8.21 25.79
CA VAL A 240 -26.40 7.98 26.70
C VAL A 240 -25.96 6.52 26.72
N VAL A 241 -26.90 5.57 26.71
CA VAL A 241 -26.57 4.13 26.61
C VAL A 241 -25.96 3.78 25.26
N LEU A 242 -26.44 4.33 24.14
CA LEU A 242 -25.88 4.10 22.80
C LEU A 242 -24.53 4.80 22.59
N LEU A 243 -24.32 5.99 23.15
CA LEU A 243 -23.00 6.65 23.12
C LEU A 243 -22.00 5.93 24.03
N GLY A 244 -22.42 5.50 25.23
CA GLY A 244 -21.59 4.73 26.14
C GLY A 244 -21.24 3.34 25.59
N ALA A 245 -22.21 2.59 25.09
CA ALA A 245 -22.00 1.30 24.44
C ALA A 245 -21.25 1.44 23.12
N GLY A 246 -21.49 2.50 22.34
CA GLY A 246 -20.75 2.80 21.11
C GLY A 246 -19.27 3.13 21.37
N ALA A 247 -18.98 3.93 22.42
CA ALA A 247 -17.62 4.21 22.85
C ALA A 247 -16.92 2.95 23.40
N LEU A 248 -17.61 2.15 24.23
CA LEU A 248 -17.09 0.87 24.72
C LEU A 248 -16.87 -0.15 23.58
N TRP A 249 -17.74 -0.19 22.57
CA TRP A 249 -17.58 -1.08 21.41
C TRP A 249 -16.46 -0.61 20.46
N ALA A 250 -16.26 0.70 20.32
CA ALA A 250 -15.16 1.28 19.56
C ALA A 250 -13.79 1.12 20.26
N LEU A 251 -13.75 1.20 21.59
CA LEU A 251 -12.53 1.02 22.40
C LEU A 251 -12.22 -0.46 22.68
N ARG A 252 -13.22 -1.34 22.65
CA ARG A 252 -13.10 -2.78 22.91
C ARG A 252 -13.34 -3.60 21.65
N GLY A 253 -12.74 -3.14 20.54
CA GLY A 253 -12.94 -3.69 19.21
C GLY A 253 -12.34 -5.09 19.03
N ASP A 254 -13.09 -6.13 19.38
CA ASP A 254 -12.80 -7.54 19.13
C ASP A 254 -11.38 -8.01 19.56
N ASP A 255 -11.00 -7.81 20.83
CA ASP A 255 -10.09 -8.74 21.52
C ASP A 255 -10.82 -10.07 21.84
N GLY A 256 -11.57 -10.57 20.86
CA GLY A 256 -12.22 -11.85 20.89
C GLY A 256 -11.16 -12.93 20.86
N SER A 257 -10.78 -13.39 22.06
CA SER A 257 -10.04 -14.62 22.36
C SER A 257 -9.39 -15.25 21.12
N ALA A 258 -8.08 -15.02 20.93
CA ALA A 258 -7.30 -15.70 19.90
C ALA A 258 -7.72 -17.18 19.88
N PRO A 259 -8.41 -17.65 18.81
CA PRO A 259 -8.97 -18.98 18.81
C PRO A 259 -7.86 -20.00 19.08
N THR A 260 -8.18 -21.04 19.84
CA THR A 260 -7.29 -22.16 20.15
C THR A 260 -6.41 -22.49 18.96
N GLY A 261 -5.11 -22.23 19.11
CA GLY A 261 -4.30 -21.67 18.02
C GLY A 261 -4.35 -22.46 16.71
N PRO A 262 -4.38 -21.79 15.54
CA PRO A 262 -4.05 -22.47 14.30
C PRO A 262 -2.67 -23.11 14.46
N VAL A 263 -2.46 -24.24 13.78
CA VAL A 263 -1.13 -24.77 13.53
C VAL A 263 -0.27 -23.61 13.02
N LYS A 264 0.72 -23.18 13.82
CA LYS A 264 1.43 -21.90 13.58
C LYS A 264 2.08 -21.80 12.20
N GLY A 265 2.37 -22.93 11.55
CA GLY A 265 2.86 -22.99 10.18
C GLY A 265 1.82 -22.67 9.12
N VAL A 266 0.57 -23.18 9.21
CA VAL A 266 -0.37 -23.14 8.07
C VAL A 266 -0.99 -21.75 7.87
N ALA A 267 -1.22 -21.00 8.96
CA ALA A 267 -1.69 -19.61 8.84
C ALA A 267 -0.68 -18.68 8.13
N ALA A 268 0.61 -19.01 8.19
CA ALA A 268 1.67 -18.28 7.47
C ALA A 268 1.71 -18.59 5.95
N LEU A 269 0.96 -19.59 5.47
CA LEU A 269 0.82 -19.90 4.04
C LEU A 269 -0.27 -19.06 3.35
N ALA A 270 -1.02 -18.24 4.09
CA ALA A 270 -2.06 -17.39 3.53
C ALA A 270 -1.48 -16.21 2.73
N ASP A 271 -2.00 -15.97 1.53
CA ASP A 271 -1.66 -14.80 0.71
C ASP A 271 -2.34 -13.54 1.29
N LEU A 272 -1.52 -12.68 1.89
CA LEU A 272 -1.91 -11.39 2.47
C LEU A 272 -1.78 -10.22 1.48
N SER A 273 -1.55 -10.47 0.19
CA SER A 273 -1.41 -9.39 -0.81
C SER A 273 -2.70 -8.58 -0.95
N ALA A 274 -2.54 -7.28 -1.24
CA ALA A 274 -3.66 -6.38 -1.43
C ALA A 274 -4.55 -6.85 -2.60
N PRO A 275 -5.88 -6.90 -2.43
CA PRO A 275 -6.76 -7.50 -3.43
C PRO A 275 -6.76 -6.75 -4.76
N GLU A 276 -6.82 -7.51 -5.86
CA GLU A 276 -6.92 -6.97 -7.21
C GLU A 276 -8.24 -6.18 -7.39
N VAL A 277 -8.17 -4.87 -7.24
CA VAL A 277 -9.32 -4.01 -7.57
C VAL A 277 -9.58 -4.08 -9.07
N ALA A 278 -10.86 -4.18 -9.43
CA ALA A 278 -11.30 -4.13 -10.81
C ALA A 278 -11.05 -2.75 -11.46
N ARG A 279 -11.47 -2.62 -12.71
CA ARG A 279 -11.57 -1.31 -13.38
C ARG A 279 -12.29 -0.32 -12.47
N LEU A 280 -11.60 0.77 -12.13
CA LEU A 280 -12.13 1.85 -11.29
C LEU A 280 -13.39 2.48 -11.91
N GLU A 281 -13.51 2.40 -13.23
CA GLU A 281 -14.65 2.86 -14.02
C GLU A 281 -15.91 2.00 -13.83
N GLU A 282 -15.77 0.78 -13.30
CA GLU A 282 -16.86 -0.16 -13.00
C GLU A 282 -17.30 -0.11 -11.51
N LEU A 283 -16.79 0.85 -10.72
CA LEU A 283 -16.96 0.93 -9.27
C LEU A 283 -17.42 2.33 -8.82
N PRO A 284 -18.14 2.47 -7.69
CA PRO A 284 -18.51 3.77 -7.15
C PRO A 284 -17.28 4.68 -6.89
N PRO A 285 -17.34 6.00 -7.15
CA PRO A 285 -16.19 6.89 -6.96
C PRO A 285 -15.56 6.86 -5.55
N ALA A 286 -16.37 6.56 -4.52
CA ALA A 286 -15.88 6.38 -3.14
C ALA A 286 -14.81 5.28 -3.00
N VAL A 287 -14.80 4.28 -3.90
CA VAL A 287 -13.81 3.19 -3.89
C VAL A 287 -12.42 3.69 -4.29
N GLN A 288 -12.27 4.86 -4.94
CA GLN A 288 -10.95 5.40 -5.30
C GLN A 288 -10.06 5.65 -4.06
N MET A 289 -10.64 6.10 -2.95
CA MET A 289 -9.92 6.27 -1.68
C MET A 289 -9.51 4.92 -1.08
N VAL A 290 -10.36 3.90 -1.20
CA VAL A 290 -10.02 2.52 -0.79
C VAL A 290 -8.86 1.99 -1.62
N VAL A 291 -8.82 2.25 -2.93
CA VAL A 291 -7.71 1.82 -3.79
C VAL A 291 -6.40 2.50 -3.41
N ALA A 292 -6.44 3.77 -2.97
CA ALA A 292 -5.27 4.46 -2.44
C ALA A 292 -4.78 3.83 -1.12
N ASP A 293 -5.70 3.49 -0.20
CA ASP A 293 -5.37 2.84 1.07
C ASP A 293 -4.85 1.39 0.85
N LEU A 294 -5.43 0.63 -0.09
CA LEU A 294 -4.90 -0.67 -0.50
C LEU A 294 -3.52 -0.56 -1.16
N GLY A 295 -3.32 0.47 -1.98
CA GLY A 295 -2.05 0.74 -2.66
C GLY A 295 -0.92 1.24 -1.76
N SER A 296 -1.24 1.72 -0.54
CA SER A 296 -0.27 2.06 0.50
C SER A 296 -0.04 0.94 1.53
N GLY A 297 -0.77 -0.17 1.42
CA GLY A 297 -0.72 -1.29 2.36
C GLY A 297 -1.62 -1.14 3.59
N ASP A 298 -2.38 -0.06 3.73
CA ASP A 298 -3.34 0.13 4.84
C ASP A 298 -4.66 -0.62 4.60
N CYS A 299 -4.54 -1.95 4.47
CA CYS A 299 -5.67 -2.84 4.23
C CYS A 299 -6.72 -2.81 5.35
N ARG A 300 -6.35 -2.44 6.58
CA ARG A 300 -7.29 -2.30 7.69
C ARG A 300 -8.17 -1.06 7.54
N THR A 301 -7.60 0.10 7.18
CA THR A 301 -8.39 1.31 6.86
C THR A 301 -9.22 1.08 5.60
N ALA A 302 -8.66 0.46 4.56
CA ALA A 302 -9.37 0.12 3.34
C ALA A 302 -10.61 -0.75 3.61
N ALA A 303 -10.48 -1.83 4.40
CA ALA A 303 -11.59 -2.70 4.78
C ALA A 303 -12.65 -1.95 5.62
N GLY A 304 -12.21 -1.08 6.54
CA GLY A 304 -13.10 -0.22 7.33
C GLY A 304 -13.92 0.75 6.47
N ARG A 305 -13.30 1.38 5.46
CA ARG A 305 -14.01 2.24 4.49
C ARG A 305 -14.94 1.44 3.59
N MET A 306 -14.50 0.29 3.08
CA MET A 306 -15.33 -0.56 2.21
C MET A 306 -16.65 -0.93 2.86
N ARG A 307 -16.68 -1.21 4.16
CA ARG A 307 -17.92 -1.51 4.90
C ARG A 307 -18.99 -0.43 4.78
N GLY A 308 -18.60 0.85 4.72
CA GLY A 308 -19.53 1.95 4.47
C GLY A 308 -20.11 1.86 3.06
N ILE A 309 -19.24 1.71 2.07
CA ILE A 309 -19.61 1.63 0.65
C ILE A 309 -20.49 0.40 0.36
N VAL A 310 -20.20 -0.77 0.97
CA VAL A 310 -21.01 -1.99 0.84
C VAL A 310 -22.40 -1.79 1.44
N ARG A 311 -22.51 -1.11 2.59
CA ARG A 311 -23.81 -0.80 3.20
C ARG A 311 -24.66 0.12 2.32
N GLU A 312 -24.04 1.04 1.60
CA GLU A 312 -24.70 1.95 0.65
C GLU A 312 -25.06 1.27 -0.69
N ASN A 313 -24.42 0.14 -1.03
CA ASN A 313 -24.57 -0.56 -2.32
C ASN A 313 -24.69 -2.10 -2.11
N PRO A 314 -25.71 -2.58 -1.37
CA PRO A 314 -25.82 -3.99 -0.97
C PRO A 314 -26.12 -4.95 -2.15
N ASP A 315 -26.61 -4.40 -3.27
CA ASP A 315 -26.89 -5.08 -4.53
C ASP A 315 -25.64 -5.34 -5.38
N MET A 316 -24.45 -4.95 -4.91
CA MET A 316 -23.17 -5.16 -5.57
C MET A 316 -22.29 -6.18 -4.83
N PRO A 317 -22.49 -7.52 -5.01
CA PRO A 317 -21.66 -8.58 -4.43
C PRO A 317 -20.14 -8.39 -4.58
N ARG A 318 -19.72 -7.71 -5.65
CA ARG A 318 -18.31 -7.38 -5.92
C ARG A 318 -17.69 -6.46 -4.86
N LEU A 319 -18.47 -5.54 -4.28
CA LEU A 319 -18.01 -4.66 -3.20
C LEU A 319 -17.88 -5.44 -1.89
N GLY A 320 -18.81 -6.36 -1.60
CA GLY A 320 -18.70 -7.28 -0.47
C GLY A 320 -17.47 -8.19 -0.59
N MET A 321 -17.19 -8.71 -1.79
CA MET A 321 -15.97 -9.48 -2.08
C MET A 321 -14.72 -8.63 -1.81
N LEU A 322 -14.70 -7.36 -2.24
CA LEU A 322 -13.59 -6.45 -1.99
C LEU A 322 -13.42 -6.10 -0.49
N GLU A 323 -14.50 -5.95 0.28
CA GLU A 323 -14.41 -5.79 1.75
C GLU A 323 -13.79 -7.05 2.38
N GLY A 324 -14.30 -8.24 2.04
CA GLY A 324 -13.80 -9.51 2.56
C GLY A 324 -12.32 -9.73 2.22
N ALA A 325 -11.92 -9.42 0.99
CA ALA A 325 -10.54 -9.54 0.54
C ALA A 325 -9.60 -8.48 1.17
N ALA A 326 -10.09 -7.27 1.47
CA ALA A 326 -9.34 -6.30 2.25
C ALA A 326 -9.13 -6.77 3.71
N TRP A 327 -10.10 -7.48 4.30
CA TRP A 327 -9.93 -8.13 5.60
C TRP A 327 -8.94 -9.31 5.57
N VAL A 328 -8.82 -10.04 4.45
CA VAL A 328 -7.75 -11.03 4.24
C VAL A 328 -6.39 -10.33 4.30
N CYS A 329 -6.17 -9.30 3.47
CA CYS A 329 -4.91 -8.53 3.48
C CYS A 329 -4.59 -7.93 4.87
N ALA A 330 -5.61 -7.49 5.62
CA ALA A 330 -5.46 -7.01 7.00
C ALA A 330 -5.19 -8.11 8.05
N GLY A 331 -4.99 -9.37 7.63
CA GLY A 331 -4.69 -10.52 8.48
C GLY A 331 -5.88 -11.04 9.31
N ASN A 332 -7.12 -10.62 9.02
CA ASN A 332 -8.29 -10.96 9.82
C ASN A 332 -9.18 -12.00 9.12
N GLY A 333 -8.74 -13.27 9.17
CA GLY A 333 -9.46 -14.40 8.59
C GLY A 333 -10.92 -14.51 9.06
N ALA A 334 -11.19 -14.30 10.36
CA ALA A 334 -12.55 -14.41 10.90
C ALA A 334 -13.53 -13.36 10.35
N LYS A 335 -13.09 -12.10 10.18
CA LYS A 335 -13.91 -11.04 9.55
C LYS A 335 -14.06 -11.27 8.04
N ALA A 336 -12.99 -11.71 7.38
CA ALA A 336 -13.03 -12.06 5.96
C ALA A 336 -14.00 -13.21 5.67
N ASN A 337 -13.90 -14.33 6.37
CA ASN A 337 -14.74 -15.52 6.20
C ASN A 337 -16.24 -15.17 6.38
N ARG A 338 -16.59 -14.41 7.43
CA ARG A 338 -17.97 -13.94 7.67
C ARG A 338 -18.57 -13.16 6.49
N ILE A 339 -17.75 -12.45 5.71
CA ILE A 339 -18.17 -11.68 4.54
C ILE A 339 -18.16 -12.53 3.27
N LEU A 340 -17.13 -13.35 3.09
CA LEU A 340 -16.90 -14.11 1.85
C LEU A 340 -17.75 -15.37 1.75
N LYS A 341 -18.03 -16.07 2.87
CA LYS A 341 -18.79 -17.32 2.86
C LYS A 341 -20.21 -17.14 2.30
N PRO A 342 -21.04 -16.16 2.72
CA PRO A 342 -22.34 -15.92 2.11
C PRO A 342 -22.27 -15.59 0.61
N LEU A 343 -21.22 -14.89 0.17
CA LEU A 343 -21.00 -14.56 -1.24
C LEU A 343 -20.64 -15.79 -2.10
N SER A 344 -20.10 -16.83 -1.46
CA SER A 344 -19.78 -18.12 -2.08
C SER A 344 -20.97 -19.09 -2.17
N GLU A 345 -22.02 -18.79 -1.39
CA GLU A 345 -23.28 -19.55 -1.32
C GLU A 345 -24.40 -18.93 -2.18
N LEU A 346 -24.13 -17.78 -2.83
CA LEU A 346 -25.03 -17.15 -3.80
C LEU A 346 -25.33 -18.11 -4.96
N GLU A 347 -26.62 -18.29 -5.28
CA GLU A 347 -27.05 -19.14 -6.39
C GLU A 347 -26.34 -18.79 -7.71
N ALA A 348 -26.15 -19.80 -8.57
CA ALA A 348 -25.50 -19.62 -9.87
C ALA A 348 -26.18 -18.56 -10.76
N SER A 349 -27.48 -18.32 -10.56
CA SER A 349 -28.28 -17.24 -11.16
C SER A 349 -27.72 -15.84 -10.86
N ALA A 350 -27.18 -15.63 -9.65
CA ALA A 350 -26.64 -14.36 -9.18
C ALA A 350 -25.19 -14.08 -9.64
N ASN A 351 -24.54 -15.03 -10.35
CA ASN A 351 -23.14 -14.95 -10.78
C ASN A 351 -22.19 -14.53 -9.64
N PRO A 352 -21.92 -15.41 -8.65
CA PRO A 352 -21.02 -15.10 -7.55
C PRO A 352 -19.67 -14.55 -8.07
N PRO A 353 -19.07 -13.53 -7.40
CA PRO A 353 -17.78 -13.00 -7.82
C PRO A 353 -16.73 -14.12 -7.81
N ARG A 354 -16.26 -14.56 -8.97
CA ARG A 354 -15.40 -15.77 -9.13
C ARG A 354 -14.19 -15.81 -8.20
N GLN A 355 -13.65 -14.64 -7.85
CA GLN A 355 -12.53 -14.45 -6.91
C GLN A 355 -12.87 -14.77 -5.45
N VAL A 356 -14.15 -14.99 -5.10
CA VAL A 356 -14.60 -15.29 -3.73
C VAL A 356 -13.92 -16.53 -3.18
N TRP A 357 -13.78 -17.59 -3.98
CA TRP A 357 -13.15 -18.85 -3.55
C TRP A 357 -11.66 -18.68 -3.20
N TRP A 358 -10.94 -17.83 -3.94
CA TRP A 358 -9.54 -17.52 -3.65
C TRP A 358 -9.39 -16.85 -2.28
N TYR A 359 -10.12 -15.75 -2.05
CA TYR A 359 -10.03 -15.03 -0.78
C TYR A 359 -10.66 -15.80 0.38
N LEU A 360 -11.68 -16.63 0.13
CA LEU A 360 -12.27 -17.50 1.15
C LEU A 360 -11.23 -18.54 1.63
N ALA A 361 -10.48 -19.15 0.71
CA ALA A 361 -9.37 -20.03 1.06
C ALA A 361 -8.33 -19.32 1.95
N GLN A 362 -7.90 -18.10 1.57
CA GLN A 362 -6.96 -17.34 2.41
C GLN A 362 -7.52 -17.05 3.80
N SER A 363 -8.82 -16.70 3.89
CA SER A 363 -9.48 -16.48 5.19
C SER A 363 -9.53 -17.75 6.06
N GLN A 364 -9.66 -18.93 5.43
CA GLN A 364 -9.68 -20.23 6.10
C GLN A 364 -8.27 -20.64 6.55
N LEU A 365 -7.23 -20.40 5.75
CA LEU A 365 -5.83 -20.58 6.17
C LEU A 365 -5.48 -19.72 7.38
N LEU A 366 -5.87 -18.44 7.38
CA LEU A 366 -5.69 -17.53 8.52
C LEU A 366 -6.43 -17.98 9.79
N MET A 367 -7.47 -18.81 9.65
CA MET A 367 -8.20 -19.42 10.77
C MET A 367 -7.66 -20.80 11.17
N GLY A 368 -6.76 -21.40 10.38
CA GLY A 368 -6.27 -22.77 10.57
C GLY A 368 -7.17 -23.87 9.98
N ASN A 369 -8.22 -23.51 9.23
CA ASN A 369 -9.19 -24.45 8.66
C ASN A 369 -8.64 -25.06 7.34
N VAL A 370 -7.66 -25.96 7.45
CA VAL A 370 -6.89 -26.45 6.29
C VAL A 370 -7.76 -27.20 5.27
N ASP A 371 -8.65 -28.09 5.72
CA ASP A 371 -9.52 -28.85 4.83
C ASP A 371 -10.50 -27.96 4.05
N GLU A 372 -11.08 -26.96 4.73
CA GLU A 372 -11.97 -26.01 4.06
C GLU A 372 -11.19 -25.13 3.07
N ALA A 373 -9.98 -24.70 3.43
CA ALA A 373 -9.10 -23.95 2.54
C ALA A 373 -8.75 -24.75 1.27
N LEU A 374 -8.38 -26.02 1.41
CA LEU A 374 -8.12 -26.91 0.27
C LEU A 374 -9.36 -27.04 -0.64
N GLN A 375 -10.55 -27.21 -0.09
CA GLN A 375 -11.81 -27.23 -0.87
C GLN A 375 -12.04 -25.91 -1.62
N SER A 376 -11.86 -24.77 -0.95
CA SER A 376 -11.96 -23.44 -1.57
C SER A 376 -10.90 -23.22 -2.65
N LEU A 377 -9.68 -23.74 -2.49
CA LEU A 377 -8.63 -23.66 -3.53
C LEU A 377 -8.96 -24.53 -4.74
N VAL A 378 -9.52 -25.73 -4.57
CA VAL A 378 -10.00 -26.57 -5.69
C VAL A 378 -11.11 -25.85 -6.46
N LYS A 379 -12.05 -25.20 -5.77
CA LYS A 379 -13.06 -24.35 -6.42
C LYS A 379 -12.43 -23.14 -7.14
N ALA A 380 -11.46 -22.47 -6.52
CA ALA A 380 -10.74 -21.36 -7.16
C ALA A 380 -9.99 -21.80 -8.43
N GLN A 381 -9.39 -22.99 -8.45
CA GLN A 381 -8.78 -23.57 -9.66
C GLN A 381 -9.81 -23.76 -10.77
N GLN A 382 -11.01 -24.24 -10.46
CA GLN A 382 -12.07 -24.47 -11.43
C GLN A 382 -12.67 -23.15 -11.94
N GLU A 383 -13.11 -22.29 -11.01
CA GLU A 383 -13.99 -21.14 -11.28
C GLU A 383 -13.26 -19.80 -11.49
N ASP A 384 -12.02 -19.62 -10.99
CA ASP A 384 -11.26 -18.38 -11.13
C ASP A 384 -10.01 -18.51 -12.03
N PRO A 385 -10.12 -18.14 -13.32
CA PRO A 385 -8.98 -18.14 -14.24
C PRO A 385 -7.81 -17.25 -13.84
N ARG A 386 -7.99 -16.25 -12.95
CA ARG A 386 -6.88 -15.37 -12.52
C ARG A 386 -6.03 -16.02 -11.43
N HIS A 387 -6.67 -16.68 -10.47
CA HIS A 387 -5.98 -17.26 -9.32
C HIS A 387 -5.68 -18.76 -9.48
N ARG A 388 -6.21 -19.44 -10.53
CA ARG A 388 -5.98 -20.88 -10.79
C ARG A 388 -4.55 -21.37 -10.52
N ALA A 389 -3.56 -20.77 -11.16
CA ALA A 389 -2.16 -21.21 -11.00
C ALA A 389 -1.60 -20.94 -9.59
N ARG A 390 -2.04 -19.86 -8.93
CA ARG A 390 -1.67 -19.57 -7.52
C ARG A 390 -2.32 -20.59 -6.59
N ALA A 391 -3.59 -20.94 -6.83
CA ALA A 391 -4.33 -21.95 -6.07
C ALA A 391 -3.81 -23.38 -6.28
N GLU A 392 -3.29 -23.71 -7.46
CA GLU A 392 -2.59 -24.98 -7.72
C GLU A 392 -1.27 -25.06 -6.93
N ALA A 393 -0.43 -24.02 -7.04
CA ALA A 393 0.83 -23.95 -6.28
C ALA A 393 0.60 -23.97 -4.75
N GLN A 394 -0.39 -23.23 -4.26
CA GLN A 394 -0.69 -23.15 -2.82
C GLN A 394 -1.24 -24.47 -2.28
N VAL A 395 -2.01 -25.25 -3.06
CA VAL A 395 -2.39 -26.63 -2.68
C VAL A 395 -1.16 -27.53 -2.53
N GLY A 396 -0.14 -27.35 -3.38
CA GLY A 396 1.15 -28.03 -3.23
C GLY A 396 1.83 -27.69 -1.90
N LEU A 397 2.03 -26.39 -1.64
CA LEU A 397 2.67 -25.89 -0.41
C LEU A 397 1.94 -26.33 0.87
N ILE A 398 0.59 -26.36 0.85
CA ILE A 398 -0.20 -26.84 2.00
C ILE A 398 0.03 -28.34 2.23
N LYS A 399 0.08 -29.15 1.17
CA LYS A 399 0.35 -30.60 1.30
C LYS A 399 1.75 -30.87 1.81
N GLU A 400 2.77 -30.22 1.24
CA GLU A 400 4.16 -30.33 1.71
C GLU A 400 4.29 -29.92 3.19
N ALA A 401 3.56 -28.89 3.63
CA ALA A 401 3.54 -28.48 5.03
C ALA A 401 2.79 -29.45 5.95
N LEU A 402 1.78 -30.17 5.46
CA LEU A 402 1.07 -31.22 6.20
C LEU A 402 1.90 -32.51 6.29
N ASP A 403 2.59 -32.90 5.22
CA ASP A 403 3.46 -34.08 5.18
C ASP A 403 4.72 -33.94 6.06
N ALA A 404 5.08 -32.69 6.42
CA ALA A 404 6.23 -32.36 7.27
C ALA A 404 5.90 -32.27 8.77
N MET A 405 4.66 -32.57 9.18
CA MET A 405 4.16 -32.49 10.57
C MET A 405 3.92 -33.86 11.20
#